data_AF-A0A937LP21-F1
#
_entry.id   AF-A0A937LP21-F1
#
_cell.length_a   1.000
_cell.length_b   1.000
_cell.length_c   1.000
_cell.angle_alpha   90.00
_cell.angle_beta   90.00
_cell.angle_gamma   90.00
#
_symmetry.space_group_name_H-M   'P 1'
#
loop_
_entity.id
_entity.type
_entity.pdbx_description
1 polymer ?
#
loop_
_entity_poly.entity_id
_entity_poly.type
_entity_poly.pdbx_seq_one_letter_code
_entity_poly.pdbx_strand_id
1 'polypeptide(L)'
;MVNIFRPSEFCASITKDAINIGAKTVWMQLGIKNEEAINLGKEAKINVIYDKCPKMEHSRLSGALGLAGFNSRLISSKRPFVKNPPHSKRNGGIVKSNELETLSIHAGTRPDASTGSRSIPIYQTTSFTFDDTDHAASLFNLQEPGNIYARLSNPTISALEQRIAALDNGLGACCAASGHAAQMLALFPLMEPGAKLIASSKLYGGSITQFTKTFKNFSWNADLVDVSDLDAVKNAVKDTSVKVLFAESLANPDGNITDISSLAEIAHEAGIPLVIDNTMATQILCQPGKFGADLIVYSTTKFLSGHGNAMGGAVVDMGNFPWDKGRAFSKLTTPDSSYHDINFYESFGNHAFINYCHASVLRDLGSTMAPLNAYLTLIGLETLPLRMKQHMKNAELVANFLKNHSKVNYVSWAGFKENIYHELAKKYFKDGFGSVFTFSLKSGYEGAMQLVENCNLISHLANIGDTRSLIVHPASTTHRQLNNEQKEKSGVGDSIIRLSIGLESHKDIIADLEGALSTI
;
A
#
# COMPACT_ATOMS: atom_id res chain seq x y z
N MET A 1 26.60 -45.54 -8.65
CA MET A 1 25.20 -45.87 -9.02
C MET A 1 25.22 -46.35 -10.46
N VAL A 2 24.56 -47.47 -10.76
CA VAL A 2 24.40 -48.00 -12.13
C VAL A 2 22.94 -47.83 -12.53
N ASN A 3 22.69 -47.12 -13.63
CA ASN A 3 21.34 -46.92 -14.16
C ASN A 3 21.08 -47.89 -15.32
N ILE A 4 20.01 -48.67 -15.23
CA ILE A 4 19.60 -49.66 -16.21
C ILE A 4 18.48 -49.07 -17.09
N PHE A 5 18.84 -48.72 -18.32
CA PHE A 5 17.94 -48.29 -19.41
C PHE A 5 17.85 -49.40 -20.48
N ARG A 6 17.73 -50.65 -20.05
CA ARG A 6 17.68 -51.85 -20.91
C ARG A 6 16.46 -52.70 -20.55
N PRO A 7 15.91 -53.49 -21.49
CA PRO A 7 14.82 -54.42 -21.21
C PRO A 7 15.09 -55.28 -19.97
N SER A 8 14.01 -55.68 -19.28
CA SER A 8 14.08 -56.34 -17.97
C SER A 8 14.94 -57.61 -17.96
N GLU A 9 15.07 -58.32 -19.09
CA GLU A 9 15.90 -59.52 -19.25
C GLU A 9 17.40 -59.28 -18.99
N PHE A 10 17.90 -58.06 -19.24
CA PHE A 10 19.31 -57.71 -19.01
C PHE A 10 19.58 -57.22 -17.58
N CYS A 11 18.54 -56.97 -16.77
CA CYS A 11 18.73 -56.39 -15.45
C CYS A 11 19.56 -57.28 -14.53
N ALA A 12 19.37 -58.60 -14.57
CA ALA A 12 20.05 -59.52 -13.66
C ALA A 12 21.56 -59.57 -13.92
N SER A 13 21.98 -59.65 -15.19
CA SER A 13 23.41 -59.63 -15.55
C SER A 13 24.05 -58.29 -15.21
N ILE A 14 23.39 -57.18 -15.54
CA ILE A 14 23.89 -55.83 -15.23
C ILE A 14 23.99 -55.60 -13.72
N THR A 15 23.07 -56.15 -12.91
CA THR A 15 23.17 -56.08 -11.45
C THR A 15 24.38 -56.87 -10.93
N LYS A 16 24.69 -58.05 -11.48
CA LYS A 16 25.91 -58.81 -11.11
C LYS A 16 27.16 -58.01 -11.42
N ASP A 17 27.23 -57.40 -12.60
CA ASP A 17 28.35 -56.54 -12.99
C ASP A 17 28.45 -55.31 -12.07
N ALA A 18 27.32 -54.68 -11.73
CA ALA A 18 27.27 -53.56 -10.81
C ALA A 18 27.80 -53.91 -9.41
N ILE A 19 27.48 -55.12 -8.91
CA ILE A 19 28.00 -55.63 -7.64
C ILE A 19 29.52 -55.82 -7.72
N ASN A 20 30.02 -56.44 -8.80
CA ASN A 20 31.44 -56.71 -9.00
C ASN A 20 32.30 -55.43 -9.02
N ILE A 21 31.77 -54.33 -9.57
CA ILE A 21 32.46 -53.03 -9.57
C ILE A 21 32.23 -52.20 -8.29
N GLY A 22 31.55 -52.75 -7.29
CA GLY A 22 31.29 -52.09 -6.00
C GLY A 22 30.24 -50.97 -6.05
N ALA A 23 29.28 -51.02 -6.97
CA ALA A 23 28.23 -50.00 -7.06
C ALA A 23 27.26 -50.09 -5.87
N LYS A 24 27.09 -48.97 -5.13
CA LYS A 24 26.19 -48.90 -3.97
C LYS A 24 24.69 -48.90 -4.30
N THR A 25 24.34 -48.65 -5.56
CA THR A 25 22.95 -48.51 -6.02
C THR A 25 22.82 -48.99 -7.46
N VAL A 26 21.82 -49.83 -7.70
CA VAL A 26 21.30 -50.16 -9.03
C VAL A 26 19.94 -49.49 -9.19
N TRP A 27 19.73 -48.80 -10.31
CA TRP A 27 18.51 -48.08 -10.61
C TRP A 27 17.93 -48.56 -11.93
N MET A 28 16.80 -49.26 -11.91
CA MET A 28 16.04 -49.64 -13.09
C MET A 28 15.05 -48.52 -13.45
N GLN A 29 15.11 -48.08 -14.70
CA GLN A 29 14.31 -46.98 -15.23
C GLN A 29 12.79 -47.25 -15.08
N LEU A 30 11.98 -46.19 -15.14
CA LEU A 30 10.51 -46.28 -15.21
C LEU A 30 10.07 -47.28 -16.30
N GLY A 31 9.15 -48.18 -15.96
CA GLY A 31 8.68 -49.29 -16.79
C GLY A 31 9.58 -50.53 -16.75
N ILE A 32 10.71 -50.51 -16.02
CA ILE A 32 11.67 -51.62 -15.95
C ILE A 32 11.68 -52.20 -14.53
N LYS A 33 11.30 -53.46 -14.43
CA LYS A 33 11.30 -54.25 -13.20
C LYS A 33 11.77 -55.69 -13.51
N ASN A 34 12.67 -56.23 -12.67
CA ASN A 34 13.12 -57.62 -12.75
C ASN A 34 13.37 -58.15 -11.34
N GLU A 35 12.66 -59.22 -10.94
CA GLU A 35 12.71 -59.77 -9.58
C GLU A 35 14.06 -60.42 -9.23
N GLU A 36 14.72 -61.10 -10.18
CA GLU A 36 16.06 -61.68 -9.97
C GLU A 36 17.07 -60.57 -9.64
N ALA A 37 17.07 -59.50 -10.43
CA ALA A 37 17.93 -58.35 -10.22
C ALA A 37 17.64 -57.62 -8.89
N ILE A 38 16.38 -57.59 -8.44
CA ILE A 38 16.02 -57.05 -7.12
C ILE A 38 16.57 -57.94 -6.00
N ASN A 39 16.44 -59.25 -6.11
CA ASN A 39 16.93 -60.20 -5.11
C ASN A 39 18.45 -60.19 -5.02
N LEU A 40 19.16 -60.19 -6.16
CA LEU A 40 20.62 -60.07 -6.21
C LEU A 40 21.13 -58.81 -5.50
N GLY A 41 20.47 -57.67 -5.70
CA GLY A 41 20.86 -56.44 -5.02
C GLY A 41 20.58 -56.47 -3.51
N LYS A 42 19.48 -57.09 -3.08
CA LYS A 42 19.17 -57.30 -1.64
C LYS A 42 20.21 -58.20 -0.97
N GLU A 43 20.55 -59.32 -1.60
CA GLU A 43 21.56 -60.27 -1.11
C GLU A 43 22.94 -59.60 -0.98
N ALA A 44 23.31 -58.80 -1.97
CA ALA A 44 24.54 -58.00 -1.96
C ALA A 44 24.48 -56.74 -1.08
N LYS A 45 23.36 -56.48 -0.39
CA LYS A 45 23.11 -55.30 0.46
C LYS A 45 23.35 -53.96 -0.25
N ILE A 46 23.04 -53.89 -1.54
CA ILE A 46 23.06 -52.64 -2.33
C ILE A 46 21.64 -52.12 -2.54
N ASN A 47 21.50 -50.81 -2.71
CA ASN A 47 20.19 -50.21 -2.93
C ASN A 47 19.66 -50.57 -4.33
N VAL A 48 18.47 -51.15 -4.42
CA VAL A 48 17.79 -51.39 -5.70
C VAL A 48 16.58 -50.49 -5.82
N ILE A 49 16.63 -49.58 -6.79
CA ILE A 49 15.52 -48.72 -7.16
C ILE A 49 15.01 -49.22 -8.50
N TYR A 50 13.71 -49.40 -8.65
CA TYR A 50 13.10 -49.93 -9.88
C TYR A 50 11.80 -49.23 -10.20
N ASP A 51 11.39 -49.32 -11.46
CA ASP A 51 10.19 -48.65 -11.97
C ASP A 51 10.13 -47.15 -11.62
N LYS A 52 11.30 -46.49 -11.64
CA LYS A 52 11.41 -45.05 -11.38
C LYS A 52 12.32 -44.42 -12.40
N CYS A 53 12.02 -43.19 -12.81
CA CYS A 53 12.92 -42.42 -13.66
C CYS A 53 13.80 -41.53 -12.76
N PRO A 54 15.15 -41.62 -12.80
CA PRO A 54 16.01 -40.75 -11.99
C PRO A 54 15.73 -39.27 -12.22
N LYS A 55 15.35 -38.91 -13.45
CA LYS A 55 14.99 -37.55 -13.81
C LYS A 55 13.66 -37.12 -13.21
N MET A 56 12.63 -37.97 -13.26
CA MET A 56 11.34 -37.65 -12.62
C MET A 56 11.49 -37.56 -11.10
N GLU A 57 12.29 -38.44 -10.49
CA GLU A 57 12.55 -38.40 -9.06
C GLU A 57 13.38 -37.18 -8.66
N HIS A 58 14.39 -36.79 -9.45
CA HIS A 58 15.13 -35.54 -9.23
C HIS A 58 14.20 -34.34 -9.35
N SER A 59 13.38 -34.27 -10.41
CA SER A 59 12.36 -33.24 -10.59
C SER A 59 11.35 -33.21 -9.45
N ARG A 60 10.89 -34.37 -8.97
CA ARG A 60 9.97 -34.48 -7.83
C ARG A 60 10.60 -33.92 -6.55
N LEU A 61 11.85 -34.30 -6.28
CA LEU A 61 12.57 -33.88 -5.09
C LEU A 61 13.01 -32.42 -5.14
N SER A 62 13.27 -31.87 -6.32
CA SER A 62 13.68 -30.48 -6.51
C SER A 62 12.51 -29.52 -6.72
N GLY A 63 11.25 -29.97 -6.55
CA GLY A 63 10.05 -29.16 -6.84
C GLY A 63 9.89 -28.77 -8.32
N ALA A 64 10.66 -29.39 -9.21
CA ALA A 64 10.71 -29.11 -10.64
C ALA A 64 10.06 -30.25 -11.46
N LEU A 65 8.91 -30.76 -10.99
CA LEU A 65 7.97 -31.58 -11.78
C LEU A 65 7.35 -30.75 -12.92
N GLY A 66 8.18 -29.99 -13.65
CA GLY A 66 7.83 -29.33 -14.89
C GLY A 66 8.12 -30.27 -16.08
N LEU A 67 7.61 -29.88 -17.24
CA LEU A 67 7.72 -30.57 -18.54
C LEU A 67 9.16 -30.80 -19.05
N ALA A 68 10.19 -30.55 -18.23
CA ALA A 68 11.59 -30.61 -18.61
C ALA A 68 11.98 -32.01 -19.12
N GLY A 69 11.98 -32.15 -20.45
CA GLY A 69 12.38 -33.34 -21.21
C GLY A 69 11.68 -34.64 -20.82
N PHE A 70 10.36 -34.57 -20.64
CA PHE A 70 9.48 -35.75 -20.67
C PHE A 70 9.24 -36.27 -22.10
N ASN A 71 9.58 -35.48 -23.15
CA ASN A 71 9.37 -35.90 -24.53
C ASN A 71 10.32 -35.20 -25.54
N SER A 72 11.61 -35.04 -25.21
CA SER A 72 12.52 -34.32 -26.11
C SER A 72 13.02 -35.15 -27.30
N ARG A 73 12.88 -36.49 -27.25
CA ARG A 73 13.56 -37.46 -28.15
C ARG A 73 15.07 -37.22 -28.31
N LEU A 74 15.66 -36.42 -27.43
CA LEU A 74 17.03 -35.92 -27.49
C LEU A 74 17.80 -36.56 -26.34
N ILE A 75 18.70 -37.49 -26.70
CA ILE A 75 19.71 -38.01 -25.79
C ILE A 75 20.86 -36.99 -25.79
N SER A 76 21.08 -36.33 -24.66
CA SER A 76 22.18 -35.37 -24.47
C SER A 76 22.94 -35.72 -23.20
N SER A 77 24.28 -35.76 -23.29
CA SER A 77 25.17 -35.87 -22.14
C SER A 77 25.31 -34.55 -21.36
N LYS A 78 24.76 -33.46 -21.89
CA LYS A 78 24.72 -32.16 -21.20
C LYS A 78 23.51 -32.10 -20.27
N ARG A 79 23.77 -31.95 -18.97
CA ARG A 79 22.75 -31.69 -17.96
C ARG A 79 21.93 -30.46 -18.42
N PRO A 80 20.59 -30.55 -18.54
CA PRO A 80 19.78 -29.37 -18.79
C PRO A 80 19.95 -28.46 -17.59
N PHE A 81 20.70 -27.38 -17.77
CA PHE A 81 20.68 -26.27 -16.85
C PHE A 81 19.34 -25.57 -17.02
N VAL A 82 18.62 -25.33 -15.93
CA VAL A 82 17.63 -24.25 -15.91
C VAL A 82 18.47 -23.01 -16.19
N LYS A 83 18.41 -22.51 -17.43
CA LYS A 83 18.99 -21.20 -17.72
C LYS A 83 18.22 -20.25 -16.84
N ASN A 84 18.93 -19.49 -16.00
CA ASN A 84 18.36 -18.28 -15.43
C ASN A 84 17.66 -17.54 -16.58
N PRO A 85 16.46 -16.97 -16.34
CA PRO A 85 15.81 -16.15 -17.35
C PRO A 85 16.86 -15.19 -17.91
N PRO A 86 16.92 -15.02 -19.25
CA PRO A 86 18.00 -14.28 -19.88
C PRO A 86 18.16 -12.94 -19.15
N HIS A 87 19.40 -12.61 -18.75
CA HIS A 87 19.69 -11.28 -18.20
C HIS A 87 19.02 -10.26 -19.11
N SER A 88 18.13 -9.44 -18.55
CA SER A 88 17.30 -8.54 -19.34
C SER A 88 18.23 -7.63 -20.16
N LYS A 89 18.34 -7.89 -21.46
CA LYS A 89 19.16 -7.07 -22.38
C LYS A 89 18.62 -5.64 -22.55
N ARG A 90 17.47 -5.32 -21.93
CA ARG A 90 16.85 -3.99 -21.85
C ARG A 90 16.87 -3.57 -20.38
N ASN A 91 17.70 -2.59 -20.02
CA ASN A 91 17.71 -1.79 -18.76
C ASN A 91 17.16 -2.41 -17.45
N GLY A 92 17.23 -3.72 -17.22
CA GLY A 92 16.64 -4.35 -16.04
C GLY A 92 15.12 -4.43 -16.03
N GLY A 93 14.39 -3.98 -17.06
CA GLY A 93 12.92 -3.83 -16.99
C GLY A 93 12.44 -2.63 -16.15
N ILE A 94 13.33 -1.68 -15.83
CA ILE A 94 12.99 -0.44 -15.14
C ILE A 94 12.36 0.52 -16.15
N VAL A 95 11.06 0.80 -16.00
CA VAL A 95 10.32 1.72 -16.88
C VAL A 95 10.47 3.15 -16.36
N LYS A 96 10.97 4.05 -17.21
CA LYS A 96 10.93 5.50 -16.96
C LYS A 96 9.71 6.06 -17.68
N SER A 97 8.80 6.68 -16.94
CA SER A 97 7.60 7.33 -17.48
C SER A 97 7.19 8.46 -16.56
N ASN A 98 6.54 9.48 -17.12
CA ASN A 98 5.82 10.49 -16.35
C ASN A 98 4.29 10.23 -16.37
N GLU A 99 3.84 9.21 -17.11
CA GLU A 99 2.43 8.85 -17.27
C GLU A 99 2.00 7.94 -16.11
N LEU A 100 0.98 8.37 -15.36
CA LEU A 100 0.52 7.69 -14.14
C LEU A 100 0.00 6.28 -14.43
N GLU A 101 -0.65 6.07 -15.57
CA GLU A 101 -1.13 4.76 -16.03
C GLU A 101 -0.01 3.76 -16.25
N THR A 102 1.14 4.23 -16.75
CA THR A 102 2.29 3.37 -16.96
C THR A 102 2.98 3.07 -15.63
N LEU A 103 3.13 4.09 -14.77
CA LEU A 103 3.76 3.95 -13.46
C LEU A 103 2.96 3.04 -12.53
N SER A 104 1.62 3.15 -12.54
CA SER A 104 0.73 2.34 -11.70
C SER A 104 0.82 0.83 -12.00
N ILE A 105 1.37 0.46 -13.15
CA ILE A 105 1.57 -0.94 -13.57
C ILE A 105 3.03 -1.37 -13.41
N HIS A 106 3.97 -0.53 -13.82
CA HIS A 106 5.36 -0.96 -14.02
C HIS A 106 6.36 -0.43 -12.99
N ALA A 107 6.05 0.66 -12.29
CA ALA A 107 6.99 1.22 -11.32
C ALA A 107 7.27 0.22 -10.18
N GLY A 108 8.53 0.20 -9.74
CA GLY A 108 9.01 -0.63 -8.65
C GLY A 108 9.12 -2.14 -8.92
N THR A 109 8.74 -2.62 -10.11
CA THR A 109 8.63 -4.06 -10.39
C THR A 109 9.19 -4.44 -11.76
N ARG A 110 10.39 -5.03 -11.74
CA ARG A 110 10.92 -5.80 -12.88
C ARG A 110 10.50 -7.26 -12.79
N PRO A 111 10.51 -8.02 -13.91
CA PRO A 111 10.35 -9.47 -13.84
C PRO A 111 11.32 -10.08 -12.83
N ASP A 112 10.84 -11.05 -12.06
CA ASP A 112 11.67 -11.73 -11.05
C ASP A 112 12.94 -12.30 -11.69
N ALA A 113 14.09 -12.03 -11.09
CA ALA A 113 15.39 -12.39 -11.65
C ALA A 113 15.64 -13.91 -11.61
N SER A 114 15.01 -14.62 -10.66
CA SER A 114 15.23 -16.05 -10.47
C SER A 114 14.36 -16.92 -11.38
N THR A 115 13.09 -16.55 -11.55
CA THR A 115 12.06 -17.34 -12.25
C THR A 115 11.54 -16.69 -13.53
N GLY A 116 11.73 -15.38 -13.70
CA GLY A 116 11.15 -14.61 -14.79
C GLY A 116 9.68 -14.24 -14.56
N SER A 117 9.13 -14.44 -13.34
CA SER A 117 7.75 -14.09 -13.02
C SER A 117 7.46 -12.62 -13.35
N ARG A 118 6.38 -12.37 -14.11
CA ARG A 118 5.99 -11.01 -14.50
C ARG A 118 5.26 -10.27 -13.38
N SER A 119 4.38 -10.95 -12.66
CA SER A 119 3.79 -10.43 -11.43
C SER A 119 4.79 -10.56 -10.29
N ILE A 120 4.76 -9.61 -9.34
CA ILE A 120 5.63 -9.70 -8.16
C ILE A 120 5.24 -10.95 -7.34
N PRO A 121 6.19 -11.81 -6.97
CA PRO A 121 5.90 -12.90 -6.06
C PRO A 121 5.45 -12.39 -4.69
N ILE A 122 4.59 -13.16 -4.01
CA ILE A 122 4.23 -12.87 -2.62
C ILE A 122 5.30 -13.51 -1.72
N TYR A 123 6.18 -12.68 -1.17
CA TYR A 123 7.18 -13.11 -0.20
C TYR A 123 6.54 -13.23 1.18
N GLN A 124 5.70 -14.26 1.36
CA GLN A 124 5.06 -14.58 2.64
C GLN A 124 6.06 -15.28 3.59
N THR A 125 7.10 -14.53 3.96
CA THR A 125 8.17 -14.95 4.88
C THR A 125 8.38 -13.88 5.95
N THR A 126 8.95 -14.28 7.09
CA THR A 126 9.36 -13.36 8.16
C THR A 126 10.82 -12.98 8.07
N SER A 127 11.68 -13.87 7.55
CA SER A 127 13.13 -13.76 7.68
C SER A 127 13.82 -14.10 6.37
N PHE A 128 15.04 -13.59 6.20
CA PHE A 128 15.87 -13.81 5.02
C PHE A 128 17.23 -14.37 5.46
N THR A 129 17.79 -15.27 4.64
CA THR A 129 19.10 -15.87 4.89
C THR A 129 20.21 -14.88 4.57
N PHE A 130 21.29 -14.90 5.36
CA PHE A 130 22.53 -14.17 5.07
C PHE A 130 23.51 -15.09 4.35
N ASP A 131 24.28 -14.52 3.43
CA ASP A 131 25.38 -15.22 2.74
C ASP A 131 26.47 -15.68 3.73
N ASP A 132 26.89 -14.80 4.63
CA ASP A 132 27.83 -15.08 5.73
C ASP A 132 27.66 -14.09 6.91
N THR A 133 28.56 -14.15 7.89
CA THR A 133 28.52 -13.31 9.10
C THR A 133 28.85 -11.84 8.82
N ASP A 134 29.69 -11.56 7.84
CA ASP A 134 30.10 -10.20 7.51
C ASP A 134 28.97 -9.47 6.78
N HIS A 135 28.32 -10.14 5.82
CA HIS A 135 27.10 -9.64 5.19
C HIS A 135 26.00 -9.34 6.22
N ALA A 136 25.79 -10.25 7.19
CA ALA A 136 24.83 -9.99 8.26
C ALA A 136 25.17 -8.70 9.04
N ALA A 137 26.43 -8.53 9.47
CA ALA A 137 26.87 -7.35 10.19
C ALA A 137 26.69 -6.06 9.37
N SER A 138 27.02 -6.08 8.08
CA SER A 138 26.85 -4.92 7.19
C SER A 138 25.38 -4.50 7.03
N LEU A 139 24.45 -5.44 6.97
CA LEU A 139 23.01 -5.13 6.93
C LEU A 139 22.52 -4.47 8.23
N PHE A 140 22.92 -4.99 9.40
CA PHE A 140 22.53 -4.41 10.69
C PHE A 140 23.15 -3.03 10.95
N ASN A 141 24.30 -2.74 10.33
CA ASN A 141 24.96 -1.44 10.40
C ASN A 141 24.46 -0.44 9.33
N LEU A 142 23.45 -0.79 8.53
CA LEU A 142 22.96 0.01 7.39
C LEU A 142 24.05 0.35 6.35
N GLN A 143 25.11 -0.47 6.26
CA GLN A 143 26.19 -0.27 5.29
C GLN A 143 25.83 -0.84 3.92
N GLU A 144 25.01 -1.89 3.90
CA GLU A 144 24.53 -2.54 2.68
C GLU A 144 22.99 -2.56 2.67
N PRO A 145 22.34 -2.24 1.54
CA PRO A 145 20.90 -2.41 1.42
C PRO A 145 20.55 -3.90 1.30
N GLY A 146 19.58 -4.37 2.09
CA GLY A 146 19.11 -5.74 1.99
C GLY A 146 17.93 -6.05 2.88
N ASN A 147 17.50 -7.31 2.85
CA ASN A 147 16.41 -7.80 3.70
C ASN A 147 17.00 -8.55 4.89
N ILE A 148 16.57 -8.18 6.09
CA ILE A 148 16.92 -8.85 7.36
C ILE A 148 15.69 -9.61 7.84
N TYR A 149 14.62 -8.86 8.08
CA TYR A 149 13.39 -9.35 8.68
C TYR A 149 12.21 -8.55 8.11
N ALA A 150 11.10 -9.23 7.80
CA ALA A 150 9.92 -8.68 7.12
C ALA A 150 9.23 -7.54 7.87
N ARG A 151 9.49 -7.43 9.19
CA ARG A 151 9.05 -6.29 10.01
C ARG A 151 9.62 -4.96 9.53
N LEU A 152 10.82 -4.97 8.94
CA LEU A 152 11.55 -3.78 8.47
C LEU A 152 11.41 -3.60 6.96
N SER A 153 11.60 -4.68 6.19
CA SER A 153 11.56 -4.66 4.74
C SER A 153 11.16 -6.03 4.19
N ASN A 154 10.39 -6.04 3.09
CA ASN A 154 9.97 -7.25 2.39
C ASN A 154 9.85 -6.94 0.90
N PRO A 155 10.36 -7.78 -0.02
CA PRO A 155 10.36 -7.46 -1.45
C PRO A 155 8.97 -7.15 -2.05
N THR A 156 7.90 -7.80 -1.54
CA THR A 156 6.52 -7.51 -1.97
C THR A 156 6.08 -6.12 -1.53
N ILE A 157 6.46 -5.71 -0.32
CA ILE A 157 6.14 -4.40 0.25
C ILE A 157 6.99 -3.32 -0.42
N SER A 158 8.28 -3.58 -0.65
CA SER A 158 9.17 -2.64 -1.34
C SER A 158 8.74 -2.36 -2.79
N ALA A 159 8.17 -3.35 -3.48
CA ALA A 159 7.51 -3.13 -4.77
C ALA A 159 6.35 -2.13 -4.67
N LEU A 160 5.53 -2.22 -3.60
CA LEU A 160 4.45 -1.28 -3.33
C LEU A 160 4.97 0.12 -2.99
N GLU A 161 5.95 0.20 -2.09
CA GLU A 161 6.59 1.47 -1.70
C GLU A 161 7.15 2.21 -2.91
N GLN A 162 7.93 1.53 -3.75
CA GLN A 162 8.50 2.12 -4.97
C GLN A 162 7.42 2.58 -5.95
N ARG A 163 6.32 1.83 -6.07
CA ARG A 163 5.21 2.20 -6.97
C ARG A 163 4.44 3.41 -6.46
N ILE A 164 4.15 3.48 -5.16
CA ILE A 164 3.50 4.65 -4.53
C ILE A 164 4.40 5.88 -4.65
N ALA A 165 5.68 5.77 -4.31
CA ALA A 165 6.64 6.88 -4.42
C ALA A 165 6.73 7.39 -5.87
N ALA A 166 6.80 6.49 -6.86
CA ALA A 166 6.85 6.88 -8.26
C ALA A 166 5.58 7.62 -8.73
N LEU A 167 4.39 7.23 -8.26
CA LEU A 167 3.14 7.91 -8.61
C LEU A 167 3.06 9.34 -8.06
N ASP A 168 3.68 9.61 -6.90
CA ASP A 168 3.80 10.95 -6.34
C ASP A 168 5.03 11.73 -6.87
N ASN A 169 5.92 11.06 -7.62
CA ASN A 169 7.26 11.55 -7.91
C ASN A 169 8.04 11.94 -6.63
N GLY A 170 7.86 11.12 -5.58
CA GLY A 170 8.56 11.22 -4.30
C GLY A 170 9.90 10.50 -4.31
N LEU A 171 10.73 10.81 -3.33
CA LEU A 171 12.04 10.22 -3.11
C LEU A 171 11.95 8.74 -2.69
N GLY A 172 11.00 8.44 -1.81
CA GLY A 172 10.78 7.10 -1.28
C GLY A 172 9.46 7.00 -0.50
N ALA A 173 9.05 5.78 -0.17
CA ALA A 173 7.86 5.53 0.64
C ALA A 173 8.10 4.42 1.64
N CYS A 174 7.34 4.43 2.75
CA CYS A 174 7.36 3.42 3.79
C CYS A 174 5.93 2.97 4.07
N CYS A 175 5.67 1.67 3.92
CA CYS A 175 4.36 1.07 4.07
C CYS A 175 4.10 0.60 5.51
N ALA A 176 2.86 0.75 5.96
CA ALA A 176 2.40 0.44 7.32
C ALA A 176 1.15 -0.44 7.31
N ALA A 177 0.82 -1.01 8.48
CA ALA A 177 -0.33 -1.88 8.66
C ALA A 177 -1.69 -1.20 8.39
N SER A 178 -1.77 0.13 8.48
CA SER A 178 -3.00 0.92 8.27
C SER A 178 -2.69 2.39 8.00
N GLY A 179 -3.69 3.18 7.57
CA GLY A 179 -3.54 4.64 7.43
C GLY A 179 -3.16 5.34 8.75
N HIS A 180 -3.72 4.92 9.88
CA HIS A 180 -3.32 5.44 11.20
C HIS A 180 -1.88 5.11 11.57
N ALA A 181 -1.40 3.93 11.18
CA ALA A 181 0.00 3.58 11.34
C ALA A 181 0.91 4.42 10.43
N ALA A 182 0.46 4.77 9.22
CA ALA A 182 1.18 5.69 8.35
C ALA A 182 1.25 7.12 8.92
N GLN A 183 0.18 7.60 9.58
CA GLN A 183 0.21 8.86 10.32
C GLN A 183 1.24 8.81 11.46
N MET A 184 1.37 7.69 12.17
CA MET A 184 2.45 7.49 13.15
C MET A 184 3.84 7.48 12.50
N LEU A 185 4.02 6.78 11.36
CA LEU A 185 5.30 6.80 10.62
C LEU A 185 5.68 8.22 10.18
N ALA A 186 4.70 9.03 9.77
CA ALA A 186 4.91 10.40 9.36
C ALA A 186 5.38 11.30 10.52
N LEU A 187 4.81 11.10 11.71
CA LEU A 187 4.96 12.03 12.83
C LEU A 187 6.05 11.62 13.83
N PHE A 188 6.25 10.33 14.07
CA PHE A 188 7.21 9.87 15.07
C PHE A 188 8.65 10.36 14.87
N PRO A 189 9.18 10.47 13.64
CA PRO A 189 10.51 11.06 13.41
C PRO A 189 10.60 12.55 13.78
N LEU A 190 9.46 13.26 13.75
CA LEU A 190 9.38 14.71 13.91
C LEU A 190 9.04 15.14 15.34
N MET A 191 8.39 14.25 16.10
CA MET A 191 7.76 14.58 17.38
C MET A 191 8.56 14.05 18.58
N GLU A 192 8.62 14.84 19.63
CA GLU A 192 9.25 14.54 20.92
C GLU A 192 8.31 14.95 22.07
N PRO A 193 8.48 14.43 23.31
CA PRO A 193 7.67 14.89 24.44
C PRO A 193 7.66 16.41 24.57
N GLY A 194 6.46 17.00 24.62
CA GLY A 194 6.26 18.46 24.63
C GLY A 194 6.05 19.09 23.25
N ALA A 195 6.37 18.38 22.15
CA ALA A 195 6.12 18.87 20.80
C ALA A 195 4.63 18.99 20.47
N LYS A 196 4.33 19.88 19.52
CA LYS A 196 2.98 20.17 19.07
C LYS A 196 2.83 19.94 17.56
N LEU A 197 1.67 19.45 17.15
CA LEU A 197 1.23 19.38 15.77
C LEU A 197 0.09 20.37 15.56
N ILE A 198 0.15 21.16 14.49
CA ILE A 198 -1.02 21.90 14.01
C ILE A 198 -1.73 21.02 12.99
N ALA A 199 -2.98 20.67 13.25
CA ALA A 199 -3.80 19.89 12.33
C ALA A 199 -5.00 20.71 11.86
N SER A 200 -5.44 20.46 10.63
CA SER A 200 -6.75 20.91 10.17
C SER A 200 -7.84 20.47 11.15
N SER A 201 -8.79 21.36 11.44
CA SER A 201 -10.01 21.03 12.18
C SER A 201 -10.98 20.17 11.36
N LYS A 202 -10.79 20.13 10.04
CA LYS A 202 -11.54 19.35 9.06
C LYS A 202 -10.66 18.17 8.63
N LEU A 203 -10.73 17.08 9.39
CA LEU A 203 -10.01 15.82 9.15
C LEU A 203 -10.93 14.63 9.39
N TYR A 204 -10.50 13.46 8.95
CA TYR A 204 -11.07 12.19 9.36
C TYR A 204 -11.16 12.10 10.90
N GLY A 205 -12.35 11.81 11.43
CA GLY A 205 -12.60 11.78 12.88
C GLY A 205 -11.70 10.80 13.65
N GLY A 206 -11.24 9.72 13.02
CA GLY A 206 -10.25 8.84 13.61
C GLY A 206 -8.88 9.51 13.80
N SER A 207 -8.45 10.36 12.87
CA SER A 207 -7.20 11.12 12.98
C SER A 207 -7.32 12.24 14.01
N ILE A 208 -8.46 12.93 14.06
CA ILE A 208 -8.76 13.90 15.14
C ILE A 208 -8.60 13.24 16.51
N THR A 209 -9.18 12.04 16.68
CA THR A 209 -9.08 11.29 17.93
C THR A 209 -7.65 10.85 18.21
N GLN A 210 -6.94 10.34 17.20
CA GLN A 210 -5.55 9.93 17.33
C GLN A 210 -4.67 11.10 17.81
N PHE A 211 -4.82 12.27 17.19
CA PHE A 211 -3.99 13.44 17.45
C PHE A 211 -4.31 14.09 18.79
N THR A 212 -5.60 14.24 19.13
CA THR A 212 -6.02 14.99 20.32
C THR A 212 -6.13 14.14 21.59
N LYS A 213 -6.22 12.81 21.47
CA LYS A 213 -6.38 11.88 22.60
C LYS A 213 -5.21 10.90 22.69
N THR A 214 -4.99 10.08 21.67
CA THR A 214 -4.01 8.99 21.74
C THR A 214 -2.58 9.52 21.86
N PHE A 215 -2.22 10.55 21.09
CA PHE A 215 -0.87 11.11 21.10
C PHE A 215 -0.48 11.84 22.39
N LYS A 216 -1.44 12.17 23.25
CA LYS A 216 -1.15 12.68 24.59
C LYS A 216 -0.39 11.66 25.46
N ASN A 217 -0.55 10.37 25.20
CA ASN A 217 0.22 9.32 25.88
C ASN A 217 1.70 9.33 25.51
N PHE A 218 2.07 9.97 24.39
CA PHE A 218 3.46 10.25 24.00
C PHE A 218 3.91 11.66 24.45
N SER A 219 3.08 12.36 25.23
CA SER A 219 3.24 13.76 25.59
C SER A 219 3.32 14.69 24.38
N TRP A 220 2.70 14.31 23.26
CA TRP A 220 2.53 15.20 22.11
C TRP A 220 1.20 15.91 22.21
N ASN A 221 1.18 17.17 21.77
CA ASN A 221 -0.01 18.00 21.73
C ASN A 221 -0.46 18.22 20.29
N ALA A 222 -1.76 18.46 20.10
CA ALA A 222 -2.32 18.77 18.80
C ALA A 222 -3.31 19.92 18.95
N ASP A 223 -3.10 20.99 18.19
CA ASP A 223 -4.03 22.11 18.09
C ASP A 223 -4.76 22.00 16.74
N LEU A 224 -6.09 22.01 16.80
CA LEU A 224 -6.94 21.96 15.62
C LEU A 224 -7.23 23.39 15.14
N VAL A 225 -6.90 23.69 13.89
CA VAL A 225 -7.05 25.02 13.28
C VAL A 225 -7.85 24.89 11.98
N ASP A 226 -8.76 25.83 11.71
CA ASP A 226 -9.37 25.91 10.38
C ASP A 226 -8.32 26.39 9.38
N VAL A 227 -7.79 25.49 8.57
CA VAL A 227 -6.72 25.79 7.62
C VAL A 227 -7.17 26.65 6.43
N SER A 228 -8.47 26.94 6.31
CA SER A 228 -8.96 27.95 5.37
C SER A 228 -8.74 29.39 5.88
N ASP A 229 -8.54 29.58 7.18
CA ASP A 229 -8.09 30.82 7.78
C ASP A 229 -6.55 30.82 7.86
N LEU A 230 -5.92 31.34 6.80
CA LEU A 230 -4.46 31.37 6.69
C LEU A 230 -3.80 32.21 7.78
N ASP A 231 -4.48 33.22 8.34
CA ASP A 231 -3.95 34.04 9.42
C ASP A 231 -3.97 33.28 10.75
N ALA A 232 -5.00 32.48 11.01
CA ALA A 232 -5.04 31.56 12.13
C ALA A 232 -3.91 30.52 12.04
N VAL A 233 -3.64 29.96 10.85
CA VAL A 233 -2.52 29.04 10.64
C VAL A 233 -1.18 29.75 10.90
N LYS A 234 -0.95 30.93 10.31
CA LYS A 234 0.26 31.74 10.53
C LYS A 234 0.49 32.04 12.01
N ASN A 235 -0.57 32.34 12.76
CA ASN A 235 -0.47 32.59 14.19
C ASN A 235 -0.16 31.32 14.98
N ALA A 236 -0.79 30.19 14.64
CA ALA A 236 -0.59 28.92 15.32
C ALA A 236 0.84 28.40 15.14
N VAL A 237 1.41 28.50 13.93
CA VAL A 237 2.77 28.02 13.66
C VAL A 237 3.84 28.88 14.32
N LYS A 238 3.57 30.08 14.85
CA LYS A 238 4.58 30.89 15.58
C LYS A 238 5.09 30.24 16.86
N ASP A 239 4.28 29.39 17.49
CA ASP A 239 4.70 28.63 18.67
C ASP A 239 5.83 27.67 18.30
N THR A 240 7.03 27.88 18.82
CA THR A 240 8.26 27.13 18.48
C THR A 240 8.19 25.65 18.85
N SER A 241 7.25 25.23 19.70
CA SER A 241 7.01 23.81 20.01
C SER A 241 6.32 23.05 18.87
N VAL A 242 5.71 23.76 17.92
CA VAL A 242 5.10 23.13 16.72
C VAL A 242 6.20 22.47 15.88
N LYS A 243 6.00 21.23 15.44
CA LYS A 243 6.98 20.51 14.60
C LYS A 243 6.46 20.20 13.21
N VAL A 244 5.16 20.37 12.96
CA VAL A 244 4.51 19.92 11.73
C VAL A 244 3.15 20.58 11.54
N LEU A 245 2.82 20.89 10.28
CA LEU A 245 1.47 21.27 9.84
C LEU A 245 0.85 20.08 9.08
N PHE A 246 -0.36 19.67 9.46
CA PHE A 246 -1.04 18.50 8.89
C PHE A 246 -2.42 18.88 8.33
N ALA A 247 -2.71 18.48 7.09
CA ALA A 247 -4.02 18.66 6.46
C ALA A 247 -4.38 17.47 5.56
N GLU A 248 -5.65 17.41 5.13
CA GLU A 248 -6.11 16.51 4.07
C GLU A 248 -6.20 17.30 2.76
N SER A 249 -5.81 16.70 1.63
CA SER A 249 -5.99 17.32 0.30
C SER A 249 -7.46 17.53 -0.05
N LEU A 250 -8.27 16.51 0.23
CA LEU A 250 -9.72 16.44 0.11
C LEU A 250 -10.24 15.83 1.41
N ALA A 251 -10.87 16.64 2.24
CA ALA A 251 -11.20 16.28 3.61
C ALA A 251 -12.51 15.49 3.74
N ASN A 252 -12.51 14.49 4.62
CA ASN A 252 -13.70 13.71 5.01
C ASN A 252 -14.46 14.41 6.15
N PRO A 253 -15.81 14.46 6.18
CA PRO A 253 -16.76 13.94 5.19
C PRO A 253 -17.19 14.93 4.12
N ASP A 254 -17.01 16.22 4.32
CA ASP A 254 -17.64 17.27 3.49
C ASP A 254 -16.97 17.53 2.14
N GLY A 255 -15.82 16.90 1.87
CA GLY A 255 -15.08 17.11 0.63
C GLY A 255 -14.40 18.48 0.57
N ASN A 256 -13.98 19.03 1.71
CA ASN A 256 -13.29 20.32 1.76
C ASN A 256 -11.93 20.20 1.07
N ILE A 257 -11.57 21.18 0.24
CA ILE A 257 -10.29 21.17 -0.49
C ILE A 257 -9.37 22.19 0.15
N THR A 258 -8.15 21.76 0.49
CA THR A 258 -7.15 22.60 1.16
C THR A 258 -6.30 23.37 0.15
N ASP A 259 -5.97 24.62 0.48
CA ASP A 259 -5.03 25.44 -0.29
C ASP A 259 -3.57 25.04 -0.01
N ILE A 260 -3.15 23.91 -0.58
CA ILE A 260 -1.86 23.24 -0.30
C ILE A 260 -0.67 24.20 -0.47
N SER A 261 -0.63 24.99 -1.55
CA SER A 261 0.50 25.90 -1.81
C SER A 261 0.64 26.99 -0.75
N SER A 262 -0.47 27.56 -0.29
CA SER A 262 -0.44 28.59 0.74
C SER A 262 -0.04 28.01 2.10
N LEU A 263 -0.48 26.79 2.42
CA LEU A 263 -0.04 26.10 3.63
C LEU A 263 1.44 25.73 3.59
N ALA A 264 1.95 25.32 2.43
CA ALA A 264 3.36 24.97 2.26
C ALA A 264 4.25 26.20 2.52
N GLU A 265 3.88 27.34 1.95
CA GLU A 265 4.58 28.61 2.18
C GLU A 265 4.63 28.96 3.68
N ILE A 266 3.49 28.92 4.37
CA ILE A 266 3.40 29.21 5.81
C ILE A 266 4.24 28.21 6.64
N ALA A 267 4.19 26.92 6.31
CA ALA A 267 4.94 25.89 7.01
C ALA A 267 6.47 26.08 6.83
N HIS A 268 6.90 26.34 5.60
CA HIS A 268 8.30 26.54 5.25
C HIS A 268 8.87 27.83 5.86
N GLU A 269 8.10 28.93 5.87
CA GLU A 269 8.47 30.16 6.61
C GLU A 269 8.67 29.91 8.11
N ALA A 270 7.86 29.01 8.69
CA ALA A 270 7.96 28.62 10.09
C ALA A 270 9.02 27.53 10.38
N GLY A 271 9.70 27.02 9.34
CA GLY A 271 10.73 25.98 9.44
C GLY A 271 10.20 24.60 9.81
N ILE A 272 8.98 24.26 9.41
CA ILE A 272 8.33 22.95 9.67
C ILE A 272 7.82 22.33 8.37
N PRO A 273 7.74 21.00 8.26
CA PRO A 273 7.19 20.32 7.10
C PRO A 273 5.66 20.43 7.03
N LEU A 274 5.14 20.46 5.81
CA LEU A 274 3.74 20.23 5.51
C LEU A 274 3.50 18.75 5.20
N VAL A 275 2.58 18.13 5.95
CA VAL A 275 2.11 16.76 5.73
C VAL A 275 0.70 16.80 5.17
N ILE A 276 0.50 16.19 4.00
CA ILE A 276 -0.82 16.08 3.37
C ILE A 276 -1.29 14.62 3.35
N ASP A 277 -2.42 14.33 3.98
CA ASP A 277 -3.15 13.09 3.74
C ASP A 277 -3.87 13.19 2.40
N ASN A 278 -3.46 12.34 1.45
CA ASN A 278 -3.95 12.34 0.08
C ASN A 278 -4.83 11.12 -0.23
N THR A 279 -5.39 10.49 0.81
CA THR A 279 -6.19 9.26 0.70
C THR A 279 -7.37 9.37 -0.26
N MET A 280 -8.15 10.46 -0.18
CA MET A 280 -9.39 10.60 -0.96
C MET A 280 -9.15 11.06 -2.40
N ALA A 281 -8.18 11.94 -2.60
CA ALA A 281 -7.84 12.41 -3.94
C ALA A 281 -7.02 11.37 -4.71
N THR A 282 -6.13 10.63 -4.03
CA THR A 282 -5.10 9.77 -4.64
C THR A 282 -4.15 10.57 -5.54
N GLN A 283 -3.08 9.91 -6.02
CA GLN A 283 -2.15 10.48 -6.98
C GLN A 283 -2.79 10.85 -8.32
N ILE A 284 -3.94 10.24 -8.65
CA ILE A 284 -4.63 10.47 -9.93
C ILE A 284 -5.25 11.86 -9.95
N LEU A 285 -5.94 12.24 -8.86
CA LEU A 285 -6.61 13.52 -8.78
C LEU A 285 -5.63 14.62 -8.37
N CYS A 286 -4.83 14.40 -7.33
CA CYS A 286 -3.95 15.40 -6.75
C CYS A 286 -2.56 14.80 -6.48
N GLN A 287 -1.50 15.52 -6.85
CA GLN A 287 -0.12 15.20 -6.48
C GLN A 287 0.41 16.31 -5.56
N PRO A 288 0.16 16.26 -4.23
CA PRO A 288 0.46 17.34 -3.29
C PRO A 288 1.90 17.84 -3.32
N GLY A 289 2.86 16.97 -3.62
CA GLY A 289 4.27 17.33 -3.72
C GLY A 289 4.55 18.40 -4.79
N LYS A 290 3.74 18.48 -5.85
CA LYS A 290 3.84 19.56 -6.86
C LYS A 290 3.46 20.94 -6.31
N PHE A 291 2.79 20.96 -5.16
CA PHE A 291 2.26 22.16 -4.54
C PHE A 291 2.94 22.47 -3.20
N GLY A 292 4.06 21.81 -2.89
CA GLY A 292 4.90 22.11 -1.73
C GLY A 292 4.71 21.22 -0.51
N ALA A 293 3.91 20.15 -0.59
CA ALA A 293 3.88 19.16 0.49
C ALA A 293 5.23 18.43 0.60
N ASP A 294 5.71 18.23 1.83
CA ASP A 294 6.99 17.57 2.11
C ASP A 294 6.82 16.07 2.33
N LEU A 295 5.75 15.70 3.01
CA LEU A 295 5.35 14.31 3.24
C LEU A 295 3.90 14.11 2.81
N ILE A 296 3.62 12.93 2.25
CA ILE A 296 2.27 12.55 1.84
C ILE A 296 1.87 11.27 2.56
N VAL A 297 0.69 11.27 3.18
CA VAL A 297 0.15 10.09 3.87
C VAL A 297 -1.01 9.51 3.08
N TYR A 298 -1.07 8.18 3.05
CA TYR A 298 -2.17 7.43 2.46
C TYR A 298 -2.68 6.37 3.43
N SER A 299 -4.01 6.23 3.49
CA SER A 299 -4.64 4.96 3.80
C SER A 299 -4.77 4.15 2.51
N THR A 300 -3.85 3.22 2.27
CA THR A 300 -3.89 2.34 1.09
C THR A 300 -5.13 1.45 1.07
N THR A 301 -5.76 1.29 2.24
CA THR A 301 -7.03 0.60 2.46
C THR A 301 -8.18 1.10 1.57
N LYS A 302 -8.14 2.37 1.15
CA LYS A 302 -9.23 3.03 0.41
C LYS A 302 -9.05 2.85 -1.08
N PHE A 303 -9.00 3.94 -1.84
CA PHE A 303 -8.95 3.93 -3.31
C PHE A 303 -7.72 3.19 -3.88
N LEU A 304 -6.59 3.17 -3.18
CA LEU A 304 -5.37 2.51 -3.68
C LEU A 304 -5.56 0.99 -3.79
N SER A 305 -6.06 0.32 -2.74
CA SER A 305 -6.52 -1.07 -2.84
C SER A 305 -7.78 -1.17 -3.68
N GLY A 306 -8.80 -0.34 -3.41
CA GLY A 306 -10.01 -0.19 -4.21
C GLY A 306 -11.08 -1.27 -4.05
N HIS A 307 -10.76 -2.40 -3.39
CA HIS A 307 -11.63 -3.59 -3.39
C HIS A 307 -12.13 -4.00 -1.99
N GLY A 308 -11.86 -3.18 -0.97
CA GLY A 308 -12.31 -3.43 0.41
C GLY A 308 -11.74 -4.71 1.05
N ASN A 309 -10.59 -5.19 0.58
CA ASN A 309 -10.03 -6.50 0.96
C ASN A 309 -8.57 -6.45 1.48
N ALA A 310 -7.94 -5.27 1.50
CA ALA A 310 -6.58 -5.10 2.01
C ALA A 310 -6.50 -3.85 2.88
N MET A 311 -6.06 -4.02 4.13
CA MET A 311 -5.78 -2.90 5.03
C MET A 311 -4.30 -2.52 4.94
N GLY A 312 -4.03 -1.22 4.94
CA GLY A 312 -2.69 -0.69 4.87
C GLY A 312 -2.64 0.83 4.90
N GLY A 313 -1.42 1.35 5.01
CA GLY A 313 -1.10 2.76 4.84
C GLY A 313 0.30 2.93 4.26
N ALA A 314 0.62 4.15 3.85
CA ALA A 314 1.95 4.53 3.39
C ALA A 314 2.24 5.99 3.74
N VAL A 315 3.51 6.29 4.05
CA VAL A 315 4.05 7.66 4.02
C VAL A 315 5.01 7.76 2.83
N VAL A 316 4.92 8.85 2.08
CA VAL A 316 5.83 9.19 0.99
C VAL A 316 6.64 10.40 1.42
N ASP A 317 7.95 10.30 1.27
CA ASP A 317 8.88 11.42 1.47
C ASP A 317 9.17 12.06 0.11
N MET A 318 8.93 13.36 -0.02
CA MET A 318 9.23 14.10 -1.25
C MET A 318 10.72 14.41 -1.39
N GLY A 319 11.50 14.30 -0.31
CA GLY A 319 12.95 14.48 -0.32
C GLY A 319 13.42 15.94 -0.43
N ASN A 320 12.50 16.88 -0.21
CA ASN A 320 12.74 18.32 -0.43
C ASN A 320 12.90 19.11 0.87
N PHE A 321 12.40 18.60 2.00
CA PHE A 321 12.47 19.30 3.27
C PHE A 321 13.89 19.21 3.87
N PRO A 322 14.50 20.35 4.24
CA PRO A 322 15.85 20.37 4.79
C PRO A 322 15.84 19.99 6.29
N TRP A 323 15.97 18.71 6.60
CA TRP A 323 15.86 18.20 7.98
C TRP A 323 16.92 18.75 8.96
N ASP A 324 18.07 19.22 8.47
CA ASP A 324 19.12 19.92 9.23
C ASP A 324 18.82 21.39 9.53
N LYS A 325 17.78 21.95 8.88
CA LYS A 325 17.35 23.33 9.04
C LYS A 325 15.94 23.36 9.65
N GLY A 326 15.52 24.53 10.13
CA GLY A 326 14.24 24.70 10.81
C GLY A 326 14.31 24.44 12.31
N ARG A 327 13.38 23.65 12.86
CA ARG A 327 13.16 23.49 14.32
C ARG A 327 13.95 22.39 15.01
N ALA A 328 15.11 22.03 14.44
CA ALA A 328 16.00 20.99 14.93
C ALA A 328 15.28 19.63 15.12
N PHE A 329 15.18 18.86 14.03
CA PHE A 329 14.64 17.50 14.04
C PHE A 329 15.69 16.50 14.55
N SER A 330 16.00 16.58 15.84
CA SER A 330 17.13 15.91 16.51
C SER A 330 17.20 14.41 16.26
N LYS A 331 16.07 13.70 16.21
CA LYS A 331 16.03 12.26 15.89
C LYS A 331 16.66 11.92 14.53
N LEU A 332 16.64 12.85 13.58
CA LEU A 332 17.23 12.68 12.27
C LEU A 332 18.65 13.25 12.20
N THR A 333 18.97 14.28 13.00
CA THR A 333 20.18 15.10 12.84
C THR A 333 21.20 14.97 13.96
N THR A 334 20.95 14.11 14.95
CA THR A 334 21.88 13.81 16.04
C THR A 334 22.19 12.31 16.10
N PRO A 335 23.37 11.91 16.63
CA PRO A 335 23.72 10.50 16.81
C PRO A 335 22.67 9.72 17.62
N ASP A 336 22.17 8.62 17.06
CA ASP A 336 21.22 7.73 17.72
C ASP A 336 21.94 6.53 18.35
N SER A 337 22.05 6.52 19.69
CA SER A 337 22.69 5.45 20.43
C SER A 337 21.96 4.10 20.36
N SER A 338 20.68 4.09 19.95
CA SER A 338 19.93 2.87 19.66
C SER A 338 20.31 2.23 18.31
N TYR A 339 21.13 2.93 17.52
CA TYR A 339 21.54 2.54 16.19
C TYR A 339 23.02 2.90 15.93
N HIS A 340 23.90 2.46 16.83
CA HIS A 340 25.37 2.59 16.69
C HIS A 340 25.87 4.03 16.52
N ASP A 341 25.21 5.00 17.16
CA ASP A 341 25.52 6.43 17.11
C ASP A 341 25.48 7.00 15.68
N ILE A 342 24.69 6.38 14.80
CA ILE A 342 24.49 6.89 13.44
C ILE A 342 23.74 8.23 13.50
N ASN A 343 24.22 9.20 12.74
CA ASN A 343 23.47 10.40 12.39
C ASN A 343 22.80 10.18 11.04
N PHE A 344 21.46 10.03 11.03
CA PHE A 344 20.71 9.67 9.83
C PHE A 344 20.83 10.73 8.71
N TYR A 345 20.80 12.02 9.07
CA TYR A 345 20.92 13.09 8.08
C TYR A 345 22.33 13.20 7.51
N GLU A 346 23.36 13.07 8.35
CA GLU A 346 24.75 13.04 7.87
C GLU A 346 25.00 11.85 6.93
N SER A 347 24.42 10.68 7.26
CA SER A 347 24.64 9.44 6.51
C SER A 347 23.84 9.34 5.22
N PHE A 348 22.58 9.81 5.22
CA PHE A 348 21.62 9.57 4.14
C PHE A 348 21.12 10.84 3.45
N GLY A 349 21.49 12.04 3.94
CA GLY A 349 21.04 13.33 3.42
C GLY A 349 19.52 13.41 3.35
N ASN A 350 18.99 13.72 2.16
CA ASN A 350 17.55 13.84 1.95
C ASN A 350 16.76 12.53 2.19
N HIS A 351 17.42 11.37 2.20
CA HIS A 351 16.76 10.08 2.51
C HIS A 351 16.70 9.77 4.01
N ALA A 352 17.14 10.68 4.88
CA ALA A 352 17.21 10.43 6.32
C ALA A 352 15.86 10.05 6.92
N PHE A 353 14.81 10.79 6.59
CA PHE A 353 13.47 10.56 7.11
C PHE A 353 12.96 9.16 6.74
N ILE A 354 13.01 8.79 5.45
CA ILE A 354 12.49 7.50 5.02
C ILE A 354 13.29 6.32 5.56
N ASN A 355 14.62 6.44 5.66
CA ASN A 355 15.45 5.39 6.27
C ASN A 355 15.17 5.27 7.78
N TYR A 356 14.94 6.39 8.48
CA TYR A 356 14.57 6.36 9.90
C TYR A 356 13.22 5.66 10.13
N CYS A 357 12.24 5.83 9.22
CA CYS A 357 10.98 5.09 9.28
C CYS A 357 11.20 3.56 9.26
N HIS A 358 12.07 3.06 8.40
CA HIS A 358 12.38 1.62 8.34
C HIS A 358 13.26 1.15 9.50
N ALA A 359 14.36 1.87 9.77
CA ALA A 359 15.39 1.48 10.71
C ALA A 359 14.94 1.56 12.18
N SER A 360 14.09 2.53 12.51
CA SER A 360 13.68 2.80 13.89
C SER A 360 12.18 2.67 14.09
N VAL A 361 11.34 3.32 13.28
CA VAL A 361 9.89 3.36 13.57
C VAL A 361 9.22 2.00 13.36
N LEU A 362 9.41 1.36 12.20
CA LEU A 362 8.92 0.00 11.96
C LEU A 362 9.61 -1.01 12.89
N ARG A 363 10.88 -0.78 13.23
CA ARG A 363 11.64 -1.63 14.15
C ARG A 363 11.05 -1.60 15.56
N ASP A 364 10.65 -0.45 16.07
CA ASP A 364 10.37 -0.32 17.49
C ASP A 364 8.86 -0.25 17.79
N LEU A 365 8.06 0.28 16.84
CA LEU A 365 6.59 0.31 16.96
C LEU A 365 5.90 -0.86 16.27
N GLY A 366 6.57 -1.55 15.33
CA GLY A 366 6.10 -2.83 14.76
C GLY A 366 4.83 -2.74 13.91
N SER A 367 4.49 -1.57 13.37
CA SER A 367 3.28 -1.34 12.57
C SER A 367 3.40 -1.84 11.11
N THR A 368 3.91 -3.07 10.94
CA THR A 368 4.28 -3.66 9.64
C THR A 368 3.08 -4.12 8.82
N MET A 369 3.12 -3.84 7.51
CA MET A 369 2.15 -4.36 6.54
C MET A 369 2.37 -5.85 6.24
N ALA A 370 1.30 -6.63 6.09
CA ALA A 370 1.40 -8.02 5.63
C ALA A 370 1.73 -8.09 4.11
N PRO A 371 2.62 -8.99 3.65
CA PRO A 371 2.97 -9.13 2.23
C PRO A 371 1.76 -9.39 1.32
N LEU A 372 0.78 -10.18 1.79
CA LEU A 372 -0.48 -10.40 1.06
C LEU A 372 -1.27 -9.09 0.85
N ASN A 373 -1.36 -8.22 1.87
CA ASN A 373 -2.05 -6.94 1.74
C ASN A 373 -1.31 -6.00 0.77
N ALA A 374 0.03 -6.03 0.78
CA ALA A 374 0.84 -5.29 -0.17
C ALA A 374 0.58 -5.77 -1.61
N TYR A 375 0.55 -7.09 -1.83
CA TYR A 375 0.22 -7.67 -3.13
C TYR A 375 -1.18 -7.28 -3.61
N LEU A 376 -2.21 -7.40 -2.77
CA LEU A 376 -3.57 -6.99 -3.12
C LEU A 376 -3.67 -5.49 -3.45
N THR A 377 -2.92 -4.66 -2.72
CA THR A 377 -2.83 -3.22 -3.00
C THR A 377 -2.14 -2.95 -4.34
N LEU A 378 -1.08 -3.69 -4.67
CA LEU A 378 -0.41 -3.60 -5.98
C LEU A 378 -1.38 -3.90 -7.14
N ILE A 379 -2.20 -4.95 -7.01
CA ILE A 379 -3.26 -5.26 -7.99
C ILE A 379 -4.29 -4.12 -8.07
N GLY A 380 -4.65 -3.54 -6.93
CA GLY A 380 -5.47 -2.33 -6.88
C GLY A 380 -4.87 -1.18 -7.68
N LEU A 381 -3.58 -0.87 -7.45
CA LEU A 381 -2.88 0.23 -8.12
C LEU A 381 -2.86 0.09 -9.65
N GLU A 382 -2.72 -1.13 -10.19
CA GLU A 382 -2.69 -1.36 -11.65
C GLU A 382 -3.94 -0.80 -12.35
N THR A 383 -5.08 -0.79 -11.67
CA THR A 383 -6.35 -0.28 -12.19
C THR A 383 -6.76 1.09 -11.62
N LEU A 384 -5.93 1.69 -10.75
CA LEU A 384 -6.27 2.93 -10.06
C LEU A 384 -6.69 4.07 -11.01
N PRO A 385 -5.95 4.41 -12.09
CA PRO A 385 -6.37 5.47 -13.00
C PRO A 385 -7.75 5.22 -13.63
N LEU A 386 -8.01 3.98 -14.05
CA LEU A 386 -9.28 3.58 -14.66
C LEU A 386 -10.44 3.68 -13.67
N ARG A 387 -10.24 3.16 -12.45
CA ARG A 387 -11.25 3.20 -11.38
C ARG A 387 -11.54 4.64 -10.97
N MET A 388 -10.52 5.47 -10.75
CA MET A 388 -10.72 6.87 -10.37
C MET A 388 -11.50 7.65 -11.42
N LYS A 389 -11.19 7.48 -12.71
CA LYS A 389 -11.97 8.10 -13.79
C LYS A 389 -13.45 7.71 -13.75
N GLN A 390 -13.74 6.43 -13.53
CA GLN A 390 -15.11 5.94 -13.46
C GLN A 390 -15.83 6.39 -12.19
N HIS A 391 -15.15 6.39 -11.03
CA HIS A 391 -15.66 6.94 -9.77
C HIS A 391 -16.10 8.41 -9.93
N MET A 392 -15.24 9.24 -10.52
CA MET A 392 -15.52 10.67 -10.71
C MET A 392 -16.66 10.91 -11.70
N LYS A 393 -16.69 10.17 -12.81
CA LYS A 393 -17.78 10.24 -13.78
C LYS A 393 -19.14 9.86 -13.17
N ASN A 394 -19.17 8.77 -12.40
CA ASN A 394 -20.39 8.37 -11.70
C ASN A 394 -20.81 9.41 -10.66
N ALA A 395 -19.84 9.95 -9.91
CA ALA A 395 -20.12 10.96 -8.89
C ALA A 395 -20.70 12.25 -9.47
N GLU A 396 -20.21 12.73 -10.61
CA GLU A 396 -20.79 13.87 -11.32
C GLU A 396 -22.27 13.63 -11.66
N LEU A 397 -22.60 12.47 -12.23
CA LEU A 397 -23.96 12.14 -12.64
C LEU A 397 -24.90 12.01 -11.43
N VAL A 398 -24.45 11.34 -10.37
CA VAL A 398 -25.23 11.17 -9.12
C VAL A 398 -25.41 12.51 -8.40
N ALA A 399 -24.36 13.34 -8.31
CA ALA A 399 -24.44 14.65 -7.68
C ALA A 399 -25.44 15.56 -8.42
N ASN A 400 -25.42 15.56 -9.76
CA ASN A 400 -26.38 16.33 -10.56
C ASN A 400 -27.82 15.84 -10.39
N PHE A 401 -28.04 14.53 -10.28
CA PHE A 401 -29.36 13.97 -9.96
C PHE A 401 -29.84 14.48 -8.59
N LEU A 402 -29.03 14.32 -7.54
CA LEU A 402 -29.38 14.72 -6.18
C LEU A 402 -29.65 16.23 -6.07
N LYS A 403 -28.84 17.05 -6.74
CA LYS A 403 -29.00 18.52 -6.75
C LYS A 403 -30.36 18.97 -7.28
N ASN A 404 -30.94 18.22 -8.21
CA ASN A 404 -32.23 18.54 -8.83
C ASN A 404 -33.42 17.83 -8.15
N HIS A 405 -33.18 17.00 -7.14
CA HIS A 405 -34.23 16.22 -6.50
C HIS A 405 -34.98 17.02 -5.43
N SER A 406 -36.32 16.96 -5.44
CA SER A 406 -37.18 17.82 -4.61
C SER A 406 -37.01 17.63 -3.08
N LYS A 407 -36.58 16.44 -2.65
CA LYS A 407 -36.34 16.09 -1.23
C LYS A 407 -34.94 16.45 -0.71
N VAL A 408 -34.03 16.84 -1.61
CA VAL A 408 -32.66 17.24 -1.26
C VAL A 408 -32.60 18.76 -1.03
N ASN A 409 -31.88 19.17 0.00
CA ASN A 409 -31.66 20.58 0.34
C ASN A 409 -30.42 21.14 -0.37
N TYR A 410 -29.28 20.45 -0.26
CA TYR A 410 -28.05 20.81 -0.97
C TYR A 410 -27.13 19.58 -1.14
N VAL A 411 -26.13 19.72 -2.01
CA VAL A 411 -25.09 18.72 -2.29
C VAL A 411 -23.72 19.41 -2.24
N SER A 412 -22.76 18.85 -1.50
CA SER A 412 -21.43 19.46 -1.26
C SER A 412 -20.38 19.13 -2.32
N TRP A 413 -20.76 18.57 -3.47
CA TRP A 413 -19.82 18.16 -4.50
C TRP A 413 -19.06 19.36 -5.10
N ALA A 414 -17.73 19.28 -5.12
CA ALA A 414 -16.84 20.39 -5.51
C ALA A 414 -16.89 20.75 -7.01
N GLY A 415 -17.50 19.91 -7.85
CA GLY A 415 -17.66 20.18 -9.28
C GLY A 415 -18.73 21.24 -9.61
N PHE A 416 -19.56 21.62 -8.64
CA PHE A 416 -20.52 22.70 -8.82
C PHE A 416 -19.86 24.09 -8.73
N LYS A 417 -20.21 24.99 -9.65
CA LYS A 417 -19.60 26.33 -9.74
C LYS A 417 -19.87 27.19 -8.51
N GLU A 418 -21.00 26.98 -7.86
CA GLU A 418 -21.38 27.66 -6.61
C GLU A 418 -20.67 27.11 -5.36
N ASN A 419 -19.97 25.98 -5.48
CA ASN A 419 -19.23 25.42 -4.36
C ASN A 419 -18.00 26.29 -4.08
N ILE A 420 -17.79 26.66 -2.81
CA ILE A 420 -16.67 27.50 -2.39
C ILE A 420 -15.29 26.89 -2.71
N TYR A 421 -15.22 25.57 -2.84
CA TYR A 421 -13.99 24.85 -3.17
C TYR A 421 -13.80 24.61 -4.68
N HIS A 422 -14.71 25.07 -5.55
CA HIS A 422 -14.66 24.79 -6.99
C HIS A 422 -13.36 25.26 -7.64
N GLU A 423 -12.91 26.48 -7.33
CA GLU A 423 -11.69 27.03 -7.91
C GLU A 423 -10.42 26.38 -7.33
N LEU A 424 -10.44 26.01 -6.04
CA LEU A 424 -9.35 25.22 -5.45
C LEU A 424 -9.28 23.82 -6.07
N ALA A 425 -10.42 23.18 -6.32
CA ALA A 425 -10.48 21.91 -7.04
C ALA A 425 -9.85 22.05 -8.42
N LYS A 426 -10.23 23.05 -9.21
CA LYS A 426 -9.64 23.28 -10.54
C LYS A 426 -8.14 23.56 -10.51
N LYS A 427 -7.64 24.17 -9.44
CA LYS A 427 -6.20 24.44 -9.24
C LYS A 427 -5.43 23.15 -8.97
N TYR A 428 -5.94 22.27 -8.10
CA TYR A 428 -5.18 21.14 -7.59
C TYR A 428 -5.52 19.79 -8.22
N PHE A 429 -6.74 19.63 -8.72
CA PHE A 429 -7.28 18.37 -9.19
C PHE A 429 -7.20 18.24 -10.71
N LYS A 430 -6.83 17.04 -11.17
CA LYS A 430 -6.83 16.66 -12.59
C LYS A 430 -8.06 15.84 -12.95
N ASP A 431 -8.68 16.20 -14.07
CA ASP A 431 -9.70 15.39 -14.74
C ASP A 431 -10.94 15.01 -13.90
N GLY A 432 -11.25 15.77 -12.83
CA GLY A 432 -12.47 15.61 -12.04
C GLY A 432 -12.46 16.33 -10.68
N PHE A 433 -13.44 16.00 -9.84
CA PHE A 433 -13.75 16.72 -8.58
C PHE A 433 -13.95 15.79 -7.37
N GLY A 434 -13.41 14.57 -7.44
CA GLY A 434 -13.59 13.54 -6.40
C GLY A 434 -14.95 12.83 -6.48
N SER A 435 -15.05 11.69 -5.77
CA SER A 435 -16.21 10.80 -5.79
C SER A 435 -16.88 10.56 -4.44
N VAL A 436 -16.43 11.27 -3.42
CA VAL A 436 -17.00 11.26 -2.08
C VAL A 436 -17.50 12.65 -1.79
N PHE A 437 -18.77 12.75 -1.41
CA PHE A 437 -19.41 14.01 -1.07
C PHE A 437 -20.57 13.77 -0.12
N THR A 438 -21.09 14.85 0.45
CA THR A 438 -22.27 14.84 1.30
C THR A 438 -23.46 15.48 0.61
N PHE A 439 -24.65 15.13 1.05
CA PHE A 439 -25.87 15.86 0.72
C PHE A 439 -26.78 15.92 1.95
N SER A 440 -27.66 16.92 1.97
CA SER A 440 -28.60 17.16 3.06
C SER A 440 -30.02 16.90 2.59
N LEU A 441 -30.83 16.24 3.43
CA LEU A 441 -32.25 16.03 3.19
C LEU A 441 -33.13 17.09 3.87
N LYS A 442 -34.26 17.42 3.25
CA LYS A 442 -35.29 18.30 3.85
C LYS A 442 -36.04 17.62 5.00
N SER A 443 -36.12 16.29 4.99
CA SER A 443 -36.81 15.44 5.97
C SER A 443 -36.04 15.24 7.28
N GLY A 444 -34.91 15.91 7.49
CA GLY A 444 -34.17 15.84 8.74
C GLY A 444 -33.56 14.47 9.05
N TYR A 445 -33.42 14.20 10.35
CA TYR A 445 -32.75 13.01 10.90
C TYR A 445 -33.44 11.71 10.52
N GLU A 446 -34.76 11.65 10.70
CA GLU A 446 -35.56 10.44 10.49
C GLU A 446 -35.55 10.05 9.01
N GLY A 447 -35.72 11.00 8.10
CA GLY A 447 -35.65 10.71 6.67
C GLY A 447 -34.23 10.33 6.21
N ALA A 448 -33.17 10.88 6.84
CA ALA A 448 -31.81 10.45 6.56
C ALA A 448 -31.54 9.01 7.00
N MET A 449 -32.05 8.59 8.17
CA MET A 449 -32.01 7.19 8.58
C MET A 449 -32.77 6.28 7.63
N GLN A 450 -34.02 6.63 7.31
CA GLN A 450 -34.86 5.83 6.43
C GLN A 450 -34.26 5.68 5.03
N LEU A 451 -33.68 6.74 4.45
CA LEU A 451 -33.03 6.65 3.15
C LEU A 451 -31.88 5.63 3.16
N VAL A 452 -31.05 5.66 4.18
CA VAL A 452 -29.91 4.74 4.31
C VAL A 452 -30.37 3.29 4.47
N GLU A 453 -31.45 3.06 5.23
CA GLU A 453 -32.02 1.73 5.46
C GLU A 453 -32.76 1.16 4.24
N ASN A 454 -33.24 2.01 3.33
CA ASN A 454 -34.01 1.61 2.15
C ASN A 454 -33.19 1.48 0.85
N CYS A 455 -31.88 1.79 0.88
CA CYS A 455 -30.99 1.48 -0.25
C CYS A 455 -30.77 -0.04 -0.35
N ASN A 456 -30.89 -0.61 -1.55
CA ASN A 456 -30.73 -2.04 -1.81
C ASN A 456 -29.41 -2.38 -2.52
N LEU A 457 -28.92 -1.47 -3.36
CA LEU A 457 -27.64 -1.60 -4.05
C LEU A 457 -26.52 -0.97 -3.21
N ILE A 458 -26.75 0.26 -2.76
CA ILE A 458 -25.73 1.05 -2.07
C ILE A 458 -25.58 0.54 -0.63
N SER A 459 -24.37 0.11 -0.28
CA SER A 459 -24.12 -0.57 0.98
C SER A 459 -23.98 0.41 2.15
N HIS A 460 -24.71 0.17 3.24
CA HIS A 460 -24.59 0.95 4.48
C HIS A 460 -23.38 0.49 5.31
N LEU A 461 -22.25 1.22 5.22
CA LEU A 461 -21.09 1.02 6.09
C LEU A 461 -20.14 2.23 6.17
N ALA A 462 -19.34 2.26 7.24
CA ALA A 462 -18.33 3.28 7.47
C ALA A 462 -17.02 3.03 6.71
N ASN A 463 -17.07 3.02 5.36
CA ASN A 463 -15.88 2.98 4.49
C ASN A 463 -16.02 3.96 3.30
N ILE A 464 -14.95 4.14 2.53
CA ILE A 464 -14.92 4.92 1.28
C ILE A 464 -13.96 4.27 0.25
N GLY A 465 -14.15 4.59 -1.02
CA GLY A 465 -13.22 4.22 -2.11
C GLY A 465 -13.19 2.74 -2.47
N ASP A 466 -14.28 2.03 -2.20
CA ASP A 466 -14.52 0.67 -2.69
C ASP A 466 -15.11 0.71 -4.11
N THR A 467 -14.94 -0.36 -4.87
CA THR A 467 -15.67 -0.63 -6.10
C THR A 467 -17.20 -0.56 -5.94
N ARG A 468 -17.72 -0.89 -4.76
CA ARG A 468 -19.15 -0.75 -4.43
C ARG A 468 -19.46 0.66 -3.91
N SER A 469 -20.61 1.19 -4.32
CA SER A 469 -21.16 2.43 -3.78
C SER A 469 -21.53 2.25 -2.32
N LEU A 470 -21.11 3.21 -1.49
CA LEU A 470 -21.30 3.17 -0.04
C LEU A 470 -22.05 4.40 0.44
N ILE A 471 -22.91 4.20 1.44
CA ILE A 471 -23.69 5.25 2.07
C ILE A 471 -23.56 5.16 3.59
N VAL A 472 -23.55 6.32 4.26
CA VAL A 472 -23.64 6.38 5.71
C VAL A 472 -24.30 7.68 6.14
N HIS A 473 -25.13 7.60 7.17
CA HIS A 473 -25.64 8.76 7.90
C HIS A 473 -24.73 9.01 9.12
N PRO A 474 -23.83 10.03 9.09
CA PRO A 474 -22.81 10.18 10.13
C PRO A 474 -23.39 10.48 11.52
N ALA A 475 -24.49 11.23 11.63
CA ALA A 475 -25.06 11.64 12.91
C ALA A 475 -25.66 10.45 13.71
N SER A 476 -26.24 9.46 13.02
CA SER A 476 -26.78 8.25 13.66
C SER A 476 -25.74 7.14 13.88
N THR A 477 -24.57 7.24 13.21
CA THR A 477 -23.53 6.21 13.24
C THR A 477 -22.22 6.73 13.84
N THR A 478 -21.30 7.24 13.02
CA THR A 478 -19.91 7.55 13.39
C THR A 478 -19.78 8.70 14.38
N HIS A 479 -20.79 9.57 14.48
CA HIS A 479 -20.81 10.76 15.36
C HIS A 479 -21.93 10.72 16.39
N ARG A 480 -22.52 9.53 16.66
CA ARG A 480 -23.61 9.36 17.64
C ARG A 480 -23.23 9.84 19.05
N GLN A 481 -21.95 9.83 19.40
CA GLN A 481 -21.45 10.24 20.72
C GLN A 481 -21.29 11.76 20.88
N LEU A 482 -21.40 12.54 19.80
CA LEU A 482 -21.32 14.01 19.86
C LEU A 482 -22.69 14.61 20.21
N ASN A 483 -22.69 15.70 20.97
CA ASN A 483 -23.90 16.49 21.19
C ASN A 483 -24.27 17.30 19.91
N ASN A 484 -25.48 17.84 19.84
CA ASN A 484 -25.97 18.49 18.62
C ASN A 484 -25.14 19.72 18.20
N GLU A 485 -24.66 20.52 19.16
CA GLU A 485 -23.80 21.67 18.87
C GLU A 485 -22.43 21.25 18.30
N GLN A 486 -21.88 20.14 18.79
CA GLN A 486 -20.66 19.54 18.26
C GLN A 486 -20.88 18.96 16.86
N LYS A 487 -22.03 18.31 16.61
CA LYS A 487 -22.37 17.77 15.29
C LYS A 487 -22.48 18.87 14.23
N GLU A 488 -23.16 19.97 14.55
CA GLU A 488 -23.27 21.14 13.66
C GLU A 488 -21.90 21.76 13.39
N LYS A 489 -21.08 21.97 14.42
CA LYS A 489 -19.70 22.48 14.27
C LYS A 489 -18.80 21.57 13.44
N SER A 490 -19.07 20.27 13.44
CA SER A 490 -18.32 19.26 12.67
C SER A 490 -18.86 19.01 11.26
N GLY A 491 -19.86 19.78 10.78
CA GLY A 491 -20.45 19.59 9.45
C GLY A 491 -21.34 18.35 9.32
N VAL A 492 -21.58 17.62 10.40
CA VAL A 492 -22.34 16.35 10.43
C VAL A 492 -23.73 16.56 11.06
N GLY A 493 -24.43 17.58 10.57
CA GLY A 493 -25.81 17.85 10.97
C GLY A 493 -26.73 16.66 10.77
N ASP A 494 -27.87 16.69 11.45
CA ASP A 494 -28.80 15.57 11.53
C ASP A 494 -29.37 15.11 10.18
N SER A 495 -29.35 15.95 9.15
CA SER A 495 -29.84 15.61 7.81
C SER A 495 -28.76 15.19 6.81
N ILE A 496 -27.50 15.10 7.24
CA ILE A 496 -26.34 14.90 6.37
C ILE A 496 -26.12 13.42 6.09
N ILE A 497 -25.98 13.08 4.81
CA ILE A 497 -25.61 11.75 4.34
C ILE A 497 -24.32 11.86 3.56
N ARG A 498 -23.38 10.94 3.79
CA ARG A 498 -22.16 10.80 2.99
C ARG A 498 -22.31 9.67 2.00
N LEU A 499 -21.97 9.95 0.75
CA LEU A 499 -21.85 8.96 -0.31
C LEU A 499 -20.38 8.78 -0.70
N SER A 500 -19.99 7.53 -0.94
CA SER A 500 -18.77 7.17 -1.66
C SER A 500 -19.20 6.41 -2.90
N ILE A 501 -19.15 7.08 -4.05
CA ILE A 501 -19.69 6.55 -5.29
C ILE A 501 -18.75 5.50 -5.88
N GLY A 502 -19.29 4.31 -6.16
CA GLY A 502 -18.59 3.15 -6.69
C GLY A 502 -18.49 3.11 -8.22
N LEU A 503 -18.30 1.91 -8.75
CA LEU A 503 -18.06 1.62 -10.16
C LEU A 503 -19.26 1.00 -10.88
N GLU A 504 -20.41 0.88 -10.20
CA GLU A 504 -21.65 0.40 -10.80
C GLU A 504 -22.10 1.32 -11.96
N SER A 505 -23.10 0.86 -12.71
CA SER A 505 -23.82 1.75 -13.63
C SER A 505 -24.42 2.91 -12.84
N HIS A 506 -24.09 4.15 -13.20
CA HIS A 506 -24.69 5.33 -12.57
C HIS A 506 -26.23 5.32 -12.61
N LYS A 507 -26.83 4.67 -13.62
CA LYS A 507 -28.30 4.53 -13.73
C LYS A 507 -28.86 3.70 -12.58
N ASP A 508 -28.16 2.64 -12.19
CA ASP A 508 -28.60 1.73 -11.13
C ASP A 508 -28.38 2.39 -9.76
N ILE A 509 -27.28 3.14 -9.59
CA ILE A 509 -27.04 3.97 -8.40
C ILE A 509 -28.15 5.01 -8.22
N ILE A 510 -28.49 5.74 -9.30
CA ILE A 510 -29.56 6.75 -9.27
C ILE A 510 -30.92 6.09 -9.01
N ALA A 511 -31.22 4.95 -9.64
CA ALA A 511 -32.48 4.25 -9.42
C ALA A 511 -32.63 3.75 -7.97
N ASP A 512 -31.55 3.27 -7.35
CA ASP A 512 -31.56 2.86 -5.94
C ASP A 512 -31.79 4.07 -5.02
N LEU A 513 -31.09 5.18 -5.27
CA LEU A 513 -31.29 6.44 -4.53
C LEU A 513 -32.70 7.00 -4.71
N GLU A 514 -33.24 7.03 -5.93
CA GLU A 514 -34.61 7.48 -6.21
C GLU A 514 -35.63 6.59 -5.48
N GLY A 515 -35.43 5.27 -5.50
CA GLY A 515 -36.25 4.31 -4.78
C GLY A 515 -36.26 4.60 -3.28
N ALA A 516 -35.08 4.75 -2.66
CA ALA A 516 -34.94 5.08 -1.24
C ALA A 516 -35.45 6.49 -0.91
N LEU A 517 -35.27 7.47 -1.80
CA LEU A 517 -35.82 8.81 -1.66
C LEU A 517 -37.35 8.79 -1.74
N SER A 518 -37.97 7.86 -2.48
CA SER A 518 -39.43 7.80 -2.62
C SER A 518 -40.15 7.41 -1.33
N THR A 519 -39.47 6.75 -0.39
CA THR A 519 -40.05 6.25 0.87
C THR A 519 -40.10 7.28 2.00
N ILE A 520 -39.45 8.44 1.83
CA ILE A 520 -39.35 9.53 2.82
C ILE A 520 -40.13 10.77 2.36
#